data_AF-A0A9J7BLT0-F1
#
_entry.id   AF-A0A9J7BLT0-F1
#
_cell.length_a   1.000
_cell.length_b   1.000
_cell.length_c   1.000
_cell.angle_alpha   90.00
_cell.angle_beta   90.00
_cell.angle_gamma   90.00
#
_symmetry.space_group_name_H-M   'P 1'
#
loop_
_entity.id
_entity.type
_entity.pdbx_description
1 polymer ?
#
loop_
_entity_poly.entity_id
_entity_poly.type
_entity_poly.pdbx_seq_one_letter_code
_entity_poly.pdbx_strand_id
1 'polypeptide(L)'
;MKRNTGVLCAVAVALLMGASSLRSQAPEKYEPTIESLDKHPLPDWYAGAKLGIFIHWGLYSVPGWAPLTHPDHDFSSNDYIKYDPYAEWYLNTMRVPDSPTAHYHREHYGDKGYYEFAPEFNRESRKWNPDAMAAAFKMAGARYVVLTSKHHEGFTLWPSTTPNPNPSLKPAELHAERDLVGELTKAVDKQGMKMGLYYSGGYDWTFNAGPIRIASDYETVKPQSKAYGDYAFAQIHELIEKYHPMLLWNDIDWPKTGRALQVEADYYNAIPDGVIDDRFGIKHADFKSPEYEKLSKISEKKWEECRGLGRSFGYNRAEGEKETIAPGELIALLVDIVSKNGNLLLDVGPEADGTIPPVQMERLKALGAWLKQNGEAIYDTTPWTHAEGKSAEGNEVRYTRKGDDLYVTVIGKPKAQTLTLADVPAKQDARVSQLGSTNTLTAAAEGNGLKITLPAQLAGDYAYSFKLAGYLR
;
A
#
# COMPACT_ATOMS: atom_id res chain seq x y z
N MET A 1 -2.13 -48.79 -57.22
CA MET A 1 -1.57 -47.67 -56.43
C MET A 1 -1.95 -46.35 -57.06
N LYS A 2 -3.02 -45.69 -56.60
CA LYS A 2 -3.34 -44.29 -56.94
C LYS A 2 -3.65 -43.59 -55.62
N ARG A 3 -2.79 -42.64 -55.23
CA ARG A 3 -2.89 -41.85 -54.00
C ARG A 3 -3.88 -40.71 -54.23
N ASN A 4 -4.90 -40.65 -53.38
CA ASN A 4 -5.73 -39.46 -53.16
C ASN A 4 -4.93 -38.44 -52.34
N THR A 5 -4.79 -37.22 -52.85
CA THR A 5 -4.36 -36.05 -52.08
C THR A 5 -5.58 -35.17 -51.82
N GLY A 6 -6.13 -35.28 -50.61
CA GLY A 6 -7.11 -34.33 -50.08
C GLY A 6 -6.38 -33.11 -49.53
N VAL A 7 -6.80 -31.91 -49.98
CA VAL A 7 -6.36 -30.63 -49.44
C VAL A 7 -7.23 -30.31 -48.22
N LEU A 8 -6.62 -30.28 -47.04
CA LEU A 8 -7.27 -29.82 -45.80
C LEU A 8 -6.96 -28.33 -45.64
N CYS A 9 -7.96 -27.45 -45.83
CA CYS A 9 -7.86 -26.05 -45.43
C CYS A 9 -8.01 -25.95 -43.91
N ALA A 10 -6.92 -25.64 -43.21
CA ALA A 10 -6.96 -25.26 -41.80
C ALA A 10 -7.34 -23.76 -41.70
N VAL A 11 -8.52 -23.47 -41.16
CA VAL A 11 -8.90 -22.11 -40.75
C VAL A 11 -8.28 -21.85 -39.38
N ALA A 12 -7.26 -21.00 -39.34
CA ALA A 12 -6.70 -20.50 -38.09
C ALA A 12 -7.63 -19.40 -37.53
N VAL A 13 -8.37 -19.73 -36.48
CA VAL A 13 -9.09 -18.74 -35.66
C VAL A 13 -8.06 -18.08 -34.75
N ALA A 14 -7.67 -16.84 -35.08
CA ALA A 14 -6.87 -16.01 -34.20
C ALA A 14 -7.75 -15.54 -33.01
N LEU A 15 -7.53 -16.14 -31.85
CA LEU A 15 -8.00 -15.60 -30.57
C LEU A 15 -7.24 -14.30 -30.29
N LEU A 16 -7.86 -13.17 -30.59
CA LEU A 16 -7.44 -11.86 -30.09
C LEU A 16 -7.74 -11.81 -28.59
N MET A 17 -6.80 -12.32 -27.78
CA MET A 17 -6.71 -11.90 -26.38
C MET A 17 -6.32 -10.41 -26.41
N GLY A 18 -7.28 -9.54 -26.08
CA GLY A 18 -7.00 -8.13 -25.81
C GLY A 18 -6.14 -8.03 -24.56
N ALA A 19 -4.83 -8.21 -24.71
CA ALA A 19 -3.88 -7.70 -23.74
C ALA A 19 -3.97 -6.17 -23.83
N SER A 20 -4.49 -5.53 -22.77
CA SER A 20 -4.27 -4.11 -22.56
C SER A 20 -2.75 -3.92 -22.50
N SER A 21 -2.16 -3.53 -23.61
CA SER A 21 -0.76 -3.14 -23.66
C SER A 21 -0.63 -1.91 -22.76
N LEU A 22 -0.07 -2.08 -21.56
CA LEU A 22 0.40 -0.99 -20.72
C LEU A 22 1.25 -0.09 -21.62
N ARG A 23 0.73 1.08 -21.97
CA ARG A 23 1.49 2.05 -22.76
C ARG A 23 2.39 2.78 -21.79
N SER A 24 3.69 2.64 -21.96
CA SER A 24 4.65 3.52 -21.31
C SER A 24 4.39 4.96 -21.75
N GLN A 25 4.45 5.90 -20.82
CA GLN A 25 4.25 7.31 -21.11
C GLN A 25 5.31 7.83 -22.09
N ALA A 26 4.88 8.68 -23.03
CA ALA A 26 5.81 9.34 -23.93
C ALA A 26 6.68 10.32 -23.13
N PRO A 27 7.99 10.42 -23.39
CA PRO A 27 8.86 11.31 -22.63
C PRO A 27 8.47 12.77 -22.90
N GLU A 28 7.78 13.38 -21.94
CA GLU A 28 7.64 14.83 -21.80
C GLU A 28 8.74 15.33 -20.86
N LYS A 29 9.32 16.49 -21.16
CA LYS A 29 10.28 17.11 -20.25
C LYS A 29 9.50 17.91 -19.21
N TYR A 30 9.62 17.54 -17.95
CA TYR A 30 9.03 18.26 -16.82
C TYR A 30 9.99 19.33 -16.31
N GLU A 31 9.48 20.56 -16.15
CA GLU A 31 10.16 21.67 -15.50
C GLU A 31 9.69 21.79 -14.04
N PRO A 32 10.50 22.35 -13.11
CA PRO A 32 10.19 22.43 -11.68
C PRO A 32 9.14 23.51 -11.35
N THR A 33 7.94 23.37 -11.94
CA THR A 33 6.81 24.28 -11.79
C THR A 33 5.52 23.47 -11.71
N ILE A 34 4.57 23.90 -10.88
CA ILE A 34 3.28 23.21 -10.72
C ILE A 34 2.57 23.01 -12.06
N GLU A 35 2.57 24.02 -12.95
CA GLU A 35 1.94 23.92 -14.27
C GLU A 35 2.58 22.90 -15.21
N SER A 36 3.88 22.61 -15.05
CA SER A 36 4.53 21.54 -15.81
C SER A 36 4.23 20.19 -15.19
N LEU A 37 4.30 20.07 -13.86
CA LEU A 37 4.12 18.82 -13.14
C LEU A 37 2.66 18.33 -13.21
N ASP A 38 1.68 19.22 -13.14
CA ASP A 38 0.23 18.90 -13.24
C ASP A 38 -0.17 18.29 -14.61
N LYS A 39 0.76 18.24 -15.59
CA LYS A 39 0.56 17.53 -16.86
C LYS A 39 0.90 16.05 -16.78
N HIS A 40 1.63 15.60 -15.76
CA HIS A 40 1.95 14.20 -15.57
C HIS A 40 0.65 13.40 -15.37
N PRO A 41 0.31 12.47 -16.28
CA PRO A 41 -0.87 11.65 -16.13
C PRO A 41 -0.61 10.52 -15.14
N LEU A 42 -1.64 10.15 -14.37
CA LEU A 42 -1.57 8.95 -13.54
C LEU A 42 -1.34 7.70 -14.43
N PRO A 43 -0.27 6.92 -14.22
CA PRO A 43 -0.01 5.72 -15.00
C PRO A 43 -1.09 4.63 -14.81
N ASP A 44 -1.45 3.94 -15.90
CA ASP A 44 -2.42 2.85 -15.90
C ASP A 44 -2.03 1.71 -14.95
N TRP A 45 -0.72 1.41 -14.83
CA TRP A 45 -0.24 0.34 -13.95
C TRP A 45 -0.64 0.63 -12.50
N TYR A 46 -0.54 1.88 -12.06
CA TYR A 46 -0.85 2.27 -10.69
C TYR A 46 -2.36 2.35 -10.48
N ALA A 47 -3.09 2.92 -11.44
CA ALA A 47 -4.54 2.98 -11.42
C ALA A 47 -5.18 1.59 -11.33
N GLY A 48 -4.63 0.61 -12.06
CA GLY A 48 -5.08 -0.79 -12.09
C GLY A 48 -4.49 -1.68 -10.99
N ALA A 49 -3.50 -1.21 -10.22
CA ALA A 49 -2.78 -2.00 -9.24
C ALA A 49 -3.64 -2.47 -8.06
N LYS A 50 -4.41 -1.55 -7.49
CA LYS A 50 -5.37 -1.71 -6.37
C LYS A 50 -4.81 -2.15 -5.02
N LEU A 51 -3.77 -2.97 -5.01
CA LEU A 51 -3.15 -3.49 -3.79
C LEU A 51 -1.63 -3.39 -3.89
N GLY A 52 -1.04 -2.69 -2.92
CA GLY A 52 0.37 -2.67 -2.63
C GLY A 52 0.66 -3.21 -1.24
N ILE A 53 1.93 -3.57 -1.00
CA ILE A 53 2.43 -3.87 0.35
C ILE A 53 3.39 -2.78 0.78
N PHE A 54 3.13 -2.18 1.94
CA PHE A 54 4.05 -1.30 2.62
C PHE A 54 4.92 -2.09 3.59
N ILE A 55 6.14 -1.63 3.86
CA ILE A 55 7.06 -2.28 4.77
C ILE A 55 7.74 -1.22 5.62
N HIS A 56 7.36 -1.13 6.89
CA HIS A 56 8.10 -0.40 7.91
C HIS A 56 9.07 -1.32 8.63
N TRP A 57 10.34 -1.22 8.22
CA TRP A 57 11.44 -2.02 8.75
C TRP A 57 12.64 -1.12 9.03
N GLY A 58 13.30 -1.30 10.17
CA GLY A 58 14.44 -0.47 10.55
C GLY A 58 14.95 -0.78 11.95
N LEU A 59 15.74 0.14 12.51
CA LEU A 59 16.30 -0.03 13.86
C LEU A 59 15.21 -0.23 14.91
N TYR A 60 14.07 0.43 14.75
CA TYR A 60 12.91 0.28 15.63
C TYR A 60 12.32 -1.14 15.64
N SER A 61 12.58 -1.98 14.63
CA SER A 61 12.16 -3.38 14.62
C SER A 61 12.94 -4.25 15.62
N VAL A 62 14.10 -3.79 16.12
CA VAL A 62 14.88 -4.48 17.15
C VAL A 62 14.16 -4.46 18.51
N PRO A 63 13.84 -3.28 19.09
CA PRO A 63 12.97 -3.25 20.25
C PRO A 63 11.55 -3.68 19.89
N GLY A 64 11.03 -3.26 18.73
CA GLY A 64 9.76 -3.70 18.17
C GLY A 64 8.63 -3.65 19.19
N TRP A 65 8.42 -2.49 19.81
CA TRP A 65 7.49 -2.35 20.93
C TRP A 65 6.85 -0.96 20.96
N ALA A 66 5.53 -0.92 21.17
CA ALA A 66 4.77 0.27 21.48
C ALA A 66 3.57 -0.09 22.40
N PRO A 67 3.08 0.85 23.22
CA PRO A 67 1.88 0.66 24.02
C PRO A 67 0.62 0.46 23.14
N LEU A 68 -0.41 -0.19 23.70
CA LEU A 68 -1.67 -0.49 23.00
C LEU A 68 -2.80 0.51 23.32
N THR A 69 -2.47 1.72 23.82
CA THR A 69 -3.43 2.61 24.48
C THR A 69 -4.34 3.39 23.52
N HIS A 70 -3.86 3.79 22.34
CA HIS A 70 -4.65 4.56 21.35
C HIS A 70 -4.97 3.71 20.11
N PRO A 71 -5.95 2.79 20.18
CA PRO A 71 -6.29 1.90 19.06
C PRO A 71 -6.84 2.62 17.83
N ASP A 72 -7.39 3.82 18.01
CA ASP A 72 -8.12 4.55 16.96
C ASP A 72 -7.30 5.69 16.34
N HIS A 73 -6.01 5.81 16.69
CA HIS A 73 -5.13 6.87 16.18
C HIS A 73 -5.67 8.29 16.39
N ASP A 74 -6.25 8.57 17.57
CA ASP A 74 -6.75 9.91 17.91
C ASP A 74 -5.60 10.89 18.20
N PHE A 75 -5.07 11.49 17.12
CA PHE A 75 -4.04 12.52 17.16
C PHE A 75 -4.47 13.80 17.89
N SER A 76 -5.76 13.97 18.21
CA SER A 76 -6.24 15.09 19.02
C SER A 76 -6.07 14.88 20.52
N SER A 77 -5.80 13.66 20.96
CA SER A 77 -5.58 13.38 22.38
C SER A 77 -4.27 14.00 22.88
N ASN A 78 -4.34 14.70 24.02
CA ASN A 78 -3.19 15.37 24.61
C ASN A 78 -2.08 14.39 25.06
N ASP A 79 -2.41 13.13 25.29
CA ASP A 79 -1.48 12.07 25.68
C ASP A 79 -1.08 11.14 24.52
N TYR A 80 -1.60 11.38 23.30
CA TYR A 80 -1.37 10.51 22.13
C TYR A 80 0.10 10.18 21.93
N ILE A 81 0.96 11.21 21.84
CA ILE A 81 2.40 11.06 21.60
C ILE A 81 3.10 10.33 22.76
N LYS A 82 2.61 10.50 23.99
CA LYS A 82 3.18 9.79 25.15
C LYS A 82 2.86 8.30 25.09
N TYR A 83 1.70 7.92 24.56
CA TYR A 83 1.21 6.55 24.46
C TYR A 83 1.08 6.07 23.00
N ASP A 84 1.99 6.55 22.15
CA ASP A 84 1.96 6.34 20.70
C ASP A 84 1.96 4.83 20.36
N PRO A 85 0.95 4.32 19.64
CA PRO A 85 0.89 2.91 19.24
C PRO A 85 1.88 2.55 18.11
N TYR A 86 2.53 3.54 17.49
CA TYR A 86 3.49 3.34 16.41
C TYR A 86 4.86 2.91 16.94
N ALA A 87 5.23 1.64 16.72
CA ALA A 87 6.51 1.08 17.17
C ALA A 87 7.70 1.68 16.42
N GLU A 88 7.50 2.17 15.20
CA GLU A 88 8.50 2.92 14.43
C GLU A 88 8.81 4.30 15.04
N TRP A 89 7.95 4.80 15.94
CA TRP A 89 8.18 6.01 16.72
C TRP A 89 9.02 5.82 17.99
N TYR A 90 9.60 4.63 18.19
CA TYR A 90 10.34 4.27 19.39
C TYR A 90 11.42 5.29 19.81
N LEU A 91 12.24 5.80 18.88
CA LEU A 91 13.27 6.80 19.19
C LEU A 91 12.65 8.10 19.72
N ASN A 92 11.49 8.51 19.21
CA ASN A 92 10.79 9.66 19.74
C ASN A 92 10.29 9.38 21.16
N THR A 93 9.47 8.33 21.31
CA THR A 93 8.74 8.09 22.57
C THR A 93 9.65 7.63 23.71
N MET A 94 10.76 6.93 23.45
CA MET A 94 11.75 6.59 24.49
C MET A 94 12.42 7.83 25.10
N ARG A 95 12.43 8.97 24.39
CA ARG A 95 12.96 10.26 24.86
C ARG A 95 11.92 11.12 25.56
N VAL A 96 10.64 10.72 25.54
CA VAL A 96 9.56 11.40 26.28
C VAL A 96 9.58 10.93 27.74
N PRO A 97 9.75 11.84 28.73
CA PRO A 97 9.77 11.45 30.14
C PRO A 97 8.51 10.70 30.58
N ASP A 98 8.71 9.63 31.36
CA ASP A 98 7.67 8.77 31.93
C ASP A 98 6.69 8.18 30.89
N SER A 99 7.09 8.09 29.62
CA SER A 99 6.34 7.34 28.62
C SER A 99 6.44 5.84 28.87
N PRO A 100 5.44 5.03 28.47
CA PRO A 100 5.55 3.58 28.51
C PRO A 100 6.81 3.07 27.79
N THR A 101 7.18 3.68 26.65
CA THR A 101 8.39 3.32 25.90
C THR A 101 9.66 3.61 26.67
N ALA A 102 9.75 4.74 27.39
CA ALA A 102 10.90 5.05 28.22
C ALA A 102 11.06 4.06 29.39
N HIS A 103 9.94 3.63 30.00
CA HIS A 103 9.95 2.60 31.03
C HIS A 103 10.38 1.24 30.47
N TYR A 104 9.76 0.81 29.37
CA TYR A 104 10.12 -0.41 28.66
C TYR A 104 11.61 -0.42 28.27
N HIS A 105 12.10 0.70 27.73
CA HIS A 105 13.50 0.82 27.34
C HIS A 105 14.45 0.62 28.52
N ARG A 106 14.18 1.29 29.64
CA ARG A 106 15.02 1.18 30.85
C ARG A 106 15.00 -0.23 31.42
N GLU A 107 13.84 -0.88 31.43
CA GLU A 107 13.68 -2.25 31.94
C GLU A 107 14.45 -3.28 31.10
N HIS A 108 14.41 -3.16 29.77
CA HIS A 108 14.95 -4.17 28.86
C HIS A 108 16.37 -3.87 28.36
N TYR A 109 16.75 -2.60 28.29
CA TYR A 109 18.00 -2.16 27.66
C TYR A 109 18.84 -1.22 28.55
N GLY A 110 18.33 -0.79 29.71
CA GLY A 110 19.05 0.11 30.61
C GLY A 110 19.31 1.47 29.96
N ASP A 111 20.59 1.87 29.91
CA ASP A 111 21.05 3.16 29.38
C ASP A 111 21.49 3.09 27.90
N LYS A 112 21.21 1.99 27.20
CA LYS A 112 21.58 1.81 25.78
C LYS A 112 21.03 2.95 24.92
N GLY A 113 21.87 3.64 24.17
CA GLY A 113 21.44 4.62 23.18
C GLY A 113 20.69 3.97 22.01
N TYR A 114 19.70 4.66 21.43
CA TYR A 114 18.89 4.09 20.34
C TYR A 114 19.72 3.58 19.16
N TYR A 115 20.70 4.36 18.69
CA TYR A 115 21.53 3.96 17.55
C TYR A 115 22.48 2.79 17.87
N GLU A 116 22.65 2.43 19.14
CA GLU A 116 23.36 1.20 19.54
C GLU A 116 22.57 -0.07 19.21
N PHE A 117 21.34 0.03 18.68
CA PHE A 117 20.65 -1.09 18.03
C PHE A 117 21.21 -1.42 16.63
N ALA A 118 21.98 -0.54 15.98
CA ALA A 118 22.49 -0.77 14.63
C ALA A 118 23.32 -2.07 14.45
N PRO A 119 24.26 -2.43 15.35
CA PRO A 119 24.98 -3.70 15.24
C PRO A 119 24.07 -4.92 15.34
N GLU A 120 23.01 -4.83 16.15
CA GLU A 120 22.01 -5.89 16.28
C GLU A 120 21.15 -6.00 15.03
N PHE A 121 20.61 -4.89 14.53
CA PHE A 121 19.87 -4.87 13.27
C PHE A 121 20.70 -5.40 12.08
N ASN A 122 21.95 -4.96 11.94
CA ASN A 122 22.86 -5.43 10.89
C ASN A 122 23.20 -6.93 11.03
N ARG A 123 23.22 -7.47 12.25
CA ARG A 123 23.40 -8.91 12.48
C ARG A 123 22.16 -9.70 12.10
N GLU A 124 20.98 -9.25 12.54
CA GLU A 124 19.71 -9.96 12.30
C GLU A 124 19.29 -9.91 10.83
N SER A 125 19.39 -8.75 10.18
CA SER A 125 19.04 -8.56 8.76
C SER A 125 19.88 -9.40 7.79
N ARG A 126 20.98 -10.03 8.23
CA ARG A 126 21.72 -11.03 7.43
C ARG A 126 20.95 -12.33 7.24
N LYS A 127 19.96 -12.62 8.10
CA LYS A 127 19.07 -13.78 8.00
C LYS A 127 17.94 -13.57 6.99
N TRP A 128 17.63 -12.32 6.68
CA TRP A 128 16.52 -11.95 5.80
C TRP A 128 16.72 -12.46 4.37
N ASN A 129 15.64 -13.02 3.81
CA ASN A 129 15.57 -13.50 2.44
C ASN A 129 14.61 -12.63 1.60
N PRO A 130 15.14 -11.76 0.71
CA PRO A 130 14.32 -10.87 -0.10
C PRO A 130 13.42 -11.63 -1.10
N ASP A 131 13.89 -12.75 -1.66
CA ASP A 131 13.11 -13.57 -2.60
C ASP A 131 11.88 -14.19 -1.91
N ALA A 132 12.05 -14.67 -0.67
CA ALA A 132 10.95 -15.26 0.11
C ALA A 132 9.90 -14.20 0.50
N MET A 133 10.37 -13.01 0.90
CA MET A 133 9.50 -11.88 1.22
C MET A 133 8.72 -11.41 -0.02
N ALA A 134 9.39 -11.19 -1.15
CA ALA A 134 8.73 -10.80 -2.40
C ALA A 134 7.72 -11.87 -2.89
N ALA A 135 8.04 -13.16 -2.74
CA ALA A 135 7.11 -14.24 -3.06
C ALA A 135 5.87 -14.22 -2.17
N ALA A 136 6.00 -13.89 -0.88
CA ALA A 136 4.86 -13.74 0.02
C ALA A 136 3.95 -12.57 -0.39
N PHE A 137 4.51 -11.44 -0.80
CA PHE A 137 3.72 -10.30 -1.28
C PHE A 137 3.01 -10.61 -2.60
N LYS A 138 3.70 -11.31 -3.52
CA LYS A 138 3.07 -11.79 -4.75
C LYS A 138 1.91 -12.75 -4.46
N MET A 139 2.10 -13.68 -3.52
CA MET A 139 1.07 -14.61 -3.05
C MET A 139 -0.13 -13.86 -2.46
N ALA A 140 0.10 -12.77 -1.71
CA ALA A 140 -0.96 -11.92 -1.16
C ALA A 140 -1.78 -11.18 -2.23
N GLY A 141 -1.32 -11.16 -3.49
CA GLY A 141 -1.97 -10.47 -4.59
C GLY A 141 -1.45 -9.04 -4.80
N ALA A 142 -0.35 -8.64 -4.16
CA ALA A 142 0.22 -7.32 -4.38
C ALA A 142 0.67 -7.13 -5.85
N ARG A 143 0.49 -5.91 -6.37
CA ARG A 143 1.06 -5.51 -7.67
C ARG A 143 2.22 -4.54 -7.52
N TYR A 144 2.42 -3.98 -6.34
CA TYR A 144 3.58 -3.15 -5.99
C TYR A 144 3.96 -3.30 -4.52
N VAL A 145 5.19 -2.90 -4.20
CA VAL A 145 5.77 -2.95 -2.85
C VAL A 145 6.44 -1.61 -2.58
N VAL A 146 6.28 -1.08 -1.37
CA VAL A 146 6.92 0.17 -0.92
C VAL A 146 7.69 -0.15 0.35
N LEU A 147 9.01 0.09 0.34
CA LEU A 147 9.87 -0.09 1.52
C LEU A 147 10.23 1.26 2.12
N THR A 148 10.21 1.38 3.45
CA THR A 148 10.84 2.49 4.16
C THR A 148 12.34 2.50 3.89
N SER A 149 12.77 3.26 2.89
CA SER A 149 14.21 3.42 2.59
C SER A 149 14.90 4.14 3.76
N LYS A 150 14.23 5.14 4.33
CA LYS A 150 14.60 5.87 5.54
C LYS A 150 13.34 6.35 6.25
N HIS A 151 13.18 6.04 7.52
CA HIS A 151 12.10 6.56 8.35
C HIS A 151 12.60 7.72 9.26
N HIS A 152 11.76 8.23 10.16
CA HIS A 152 12.02 9.43 10.95
C HIS A 152 13.31 9.38 11.78
N GLU A 153 13.77 8.19 12.18
CA GLU A 153 15.03 8.01 12.91
C GLU A 153 16.28 8.28 12.07
N GLY A 154 16.14 8.44 10.75
CA GLY A 154 17.22 8.86 9.86
C GLY A 154 18.20 7.75 9.46
N PHE A 155 18.00 6.51 9.94
CA PHE A 155 18.77 5.34 9.51
C PHE A 155 18.34 4.89 8.12
N THR A 156 19.29 4.80 7.20
CA THR A 156 19.00 4.39 5.81
C THR A 156 19.15 2.88 5.62
N LEU A 157 18.22 2.25 4.90
CA LEU A 157 18.26 0.81 4.58
C LEU A 157 19.10 0.49 3.33
N TRP A 158 19.78 1.48 2.79
CA TRP A 158 20.79 1.33 1.75
C TRP A 158 22.09 1.98 2.22
N PRO A 159 23.27 1.56 1.72
CA PRO A 159 24.53 2.19 2.07
C PRO A 159 24.65 3.56 1.37
N SER A 160 23.95 4.57 1.92
CA SER A 160 23.96 5.93 1.39
C SER A 160 25.36 6.51 1.39
N THR A 161 25.72 7.17 0.30
CA THR A 161 26.98 7.91 0.19
C THR A 161 26.85 9.38 0.65
N THR A 162 25.63 9.81 0.96
CA THR A 162 25.35 11.17 1.42
C THR A 162 25.77 11.31 2.90
N PRO A 163 26.70 12.20 3.25
CA PRO A 163 27.14 12.36 4.62
C PRO A 163 26.05 12.98 5.49
N ASN A 164 25.76 12.37 6.63
CA ASN A 164 24.97 13.00 7.68
C ASN A 164 25.87 13.96 8.48
N PRO A 165 25.50 15.25 8.64
CA PRO A 165 26.34 16.23 9.30
C PRO A 165 26.34 16.12 10.84
N ASN A 166 25.56 15.23 11.45
CA ASN A 166 25.51 15.08 12.90
C ASN A 166 26.80 14.41 13.44
N PRO A 167 27.63 15.14 14.22
CA PRO A 167 28.90 14.62 14.71
C PRO A 167 28.75 13.61 15.87
N SER A 168 27.55 13.45 16.45
CA SER A 168 27.33 12.48 17.53
C SER A 168 27.10 11.05 17.05
N LEU A 169 26.93 10.85 15.73
CA LEU A 169 26.64 9.55 15.13
C LEU A 169 27.91 8.97 14.51
N LYS A 170 28.12 7.66 14.71
CA LYS A 170 29.21 6.93 14.06
C LYS A 170 28.76 6.51 12.64
N PRO A 171 29.69 6.34 11.68
CA PRO A 171 29.31 5.89 10.33
C PRO A 171 28.45 4.62 10.30
N ALA A 172 28.75 3.63 11.15
CA ALA A 172 27.98 2.38 11.25
C ALA A 172 26.56 2.53 11.84
N GLU A 173 26.21 3.72 12.33
CA GLU A 173 24.91 4.07 12.91
C GLU A 173 24.02 4.86 11.94
N LEU A 174 24.50 5.16 10.72
CA LEU A 174 23.79 5.98 9.73
C LEU A 174 23.04 5.15 8.68
N HIS A 175 23.47 3.91 8.45
CA HIS A 175 22.92 3.08 7.40
C HIS A 175 23.11 1.58 7.66
N ALA A 176 22.28 0.77 7.00
CA ALA A 176 22.43 -0.67 6.96
C ALA A 176 23.73 -1.05 6.24
N GLU A 177 24.43 -2.06 6.75
CA GLU A 177 25.63 -2.60 6.08
C GLU A 177 25.27 -3.33 4.78
N ARG A 178 24.08 -3.94 4.74
CA ARG A 178 23.51 -4.63 3.59
C ARG A 178 22.67 -3.63 2.79
N ASP A 179 22.72 -3.73 1.46
CA ASP A 179 21.85 -2.93 0.58
C ASP A 179 20.45 -3.55 0.51
N LEU A 180 19.66 -3.34 1.57
CA LEU A 180 18.33 -3.94 1.72
C LEU A 180 17.37 -3.40 0.65
N VAL A 181 17.48 -2.11 0.31
CA VAL A 181 16.72 -1.48 -0.78
C VAL A 181 17.01 -2.18 -2.10
N GLY A 182 18.28 -2.25 -2.51
CA GLY A 182 18.66 -2.84 -3.79
C GLY A 182 18.36 -4.33 -3.91
N GLU A 183 18.48 -5.09 -2.82
CA GLU A 183 18.15 -6.51 -2.80
C GLU A 183 16.64 -6.77 -2.87
N LEU A 184 15.81 -5.98 -2.16
CA LEU A 184 14.36 -6.11 -2.26
C LEU A 184 13.85 -5.69 -3.63
N THR A 185 14.35 -4.58 -4.20
CA THR A 185 13.97 -4.12 -5.55
C THR A 185 14.13 -5.25 -6.57
N LYS A 186 15.30 -5.91 -6.59
CA LYS A 186 15.56 -7.04 -7.50
C LYS A 186 14.60 -8.21 -7.29
N ALA A 187 14.28 -8.53 -6.04
CA ALA A 187 13.36 -9.64 -5.72
C ALA A 187 11.90 -9.31 -6.11
N VAL A 188 11.47 -8.08 -5.90
CA VAL A 188 10.14 -7.58 -6.30
C VAL A 188 9.98 -7.58 -7.81
N ASP A 189 10.99 -7.09 -8.54
CA ASP A 189 11.01 -7.10 -10.01
C ASP A 189 10.95 -8.52 -10.56
N LYS A 190 11.68 -9.46 -9.96
CA LYS A 190 11.66 -10.89 -10.34
C LYS A 190 10.28 -11.54 -10.17
N GLN A 191 9.43 -11.03 -9.28
CA GLN A 191 8.05 -11.46 -9.09
C GLN A 191 7.05 -10.71 -10.02
N GLY A 192 7.54 -9.80 -10.85
CA GLY A 192 6.73 -9.00 -11.77
C GLY A 192 5.84 -7.98 -11.07
N MET A 193 6.24 -7.51 -9.89
CA MET A 193 5.61 -6.40 -9.17
C MET A 193 6.40 -5.11 -9.40
N LYS A 194 5.81 -3.95 -9.12
CA LYS A 194 6.52 -2.66 -9.13
C LYS A 194 7.14 -2.37 -7.77
N MET A 195 8.36 -1.86 -7.73
CA MET A 195 9.00 -1.41 -6.51
C MET A 195 8.87 0.11 -6.35
N GLY A 196 8.41 0.55 -5.19
CA GLY A 196 8.40 1.94 -4.74
C GLY A 196 9.24 2.11 -3.48
N LEU A 197 9.55 3.35 -3.12
CA LEU A 197 10.31 3.66 -1.93
C LEU A 197 9.63 4.77 -1.13
N TYR A 198 9.51 4.51 0.16
CA TYR A 198 9.17 5.53 1.13
C TYR A 198 10.41 6.26 1.60
N TYR A 199 10.28 7.57 1.79
CA TYR A 199 11.33 8.40 2.36
C TYR A 199 10.73 9.42 3.33
N SER A 200 11.22 9.44 4.57
CA SER A 200 10.84 10.49 5.51
C SER A 200 11.55 11.81 5.17
N GLY A 201 10.87 12.66 4.41
CA GLY A 201 11.33 13.99 4.05
C GLY A 201 11.05 15.02 5.15
N GLY A 202 9.88 14.98 5.77
CA GLY A 202 9.46 15.99 6.73
C GLY A 202 10.18 15.89 8.08
N TYR A 203 10.61 14.68 8.46
CA TYR A 203 11.34 14.42 9.70
C TYR A 203 12.65 13.69 9.46
N ASP A 204 13.64 14.09 10.26
CA ASP A 204 14.86 13.33 10.46
C ASP A 204 15.39 13.66 11.87
N TRP A 205 15.19 12.75 12.81
CA TRP A 205 15.53 12.94 14.22
C TRP A 205 17.03 12.98 14.47
N THR A 206 17.87 12.71 13.47
CA THR A 206 19.32 13.00 13.55
C THR A 206 19.62 14.50 13.49
N PHE A 207 18.69 15.33 13.00
CA PHE A 207 18.82 16.79 12.91
C PHE A 207 18.11 17.54 14.04
N ASN A 208 17.41 16.82 14.93
CA ASN A 208 16.59 17.38 16.00
C ASN A 208 17.06 16.93 17.39
N ALA A 209 17.27 17.88 18.30
CA ALA A 209 17.75 17.58 19.63
C ALA A 209 16.68 17.02 20.58
N GLY A 210 15.41 17.39 20.40
CA GLY A 210 14.31 17.03 21.30
C GLY A 210 13.28 16.09 20.67
N PRO A 211 12.53 15.32 21.49
CA PRO A 211 11.38 14.58 21.00
C PRO A 211 10.19 15.51 20.75
N ILE A 212 9.30 15.07 19.87
CA ILE A 212 7.91 15.52 19.78
C ILE A 212 7.20 15.03 21.05
N ARG A 213 6.54 15.93 21.78
CA ARG A 213 5.81 15.61 23.02
C ARG A 213 4.33 15.96 22.96
N ILE A 214 4.00 17.03 22.25
CA ILE A 214 2.64 17.54 22.08
C ILE A 214 2.38 17.91 20.63
N ALA A 215 1.11 18.06 20.24
CA ALA A 215 0.73 18.31 18.86
C ALA A 215 1.38 19.58 18.26
N SER A 216 1.62 20.63 19.06
CA SER A 216 2.30 21.83 18.56
C SER A 216 3.77 21.58 18.17
N ASP A 217 4.37 20.49 18.66
CA ASP A 217 5.76 20.16 18.33
C ASP A 217 5.90 19.66 16.89
N TYR A 218 4.86 19.03 16.30
CA TYR A 218 4.90 18.45 14.95
C TYR A 218 5.49 19.42 13.92
N GLU A 219 5.04 20.68 13.90
CA GLU A 219 5.57 21.67 12.97
C GLU A 219 6.95 22.20 13.36
N THR A 220 7.20 22.37 14.66
CA THR A 220 8.41 23.04 15.14
C THR A 220 9.66 22.17 15.04
N VAL A 221 9.50 20.85 15.08
CA VAL A 221 10.63 19.91 14.97
C VAL A 221 10.98 19.58 13.51
N LYS A 222 10.21 20.00 12.50
CA LYS A 222 10.59 19.73 11.10
C LYS A 222 11.92 20.42 10.80
N PRO A 223 13.00 19.71 10.44
CA PRO A 223 14.27 20.36 10.12
C PRO A 223 14.13 21.19 8.84
N GLN A 224 14.43 22.50 8.94
CA GLN A 224 14.35 23.46 7.83
C GLN A 224 15.70 24.09 7.46
N SER A 225 16.80 23.59 8.03
CA SER A 225 18.12 24.12 7.74
C SER A 225 18.50 23.86 6.28
N LYS A 226 19.41 24.70 5.72
CA LYS A 226 19.96 24.44 4.38
C LYS A 226 20.68 23.09 4.33
N ALA A 227 21.41 22.75 5.40
CA ALA A 227 22.13 21.48 5.49
C ALA A 227 21.18 20.28 5.38
N TYR A 228 20.03 20.31 6.04
CA TYR A 228 19.03 19.26 5.90
C TYR A 228 18.40 19.23 4.50
N GLY A 229 18.05 20.39 3.94
CA GLY A 229 17.52 20.47 2.57
C GLY A 229 18.49 19.92 1.51
N ASP A 230 19.79 20.18 1.65
CA ASP A 230 20.81 19.60 0.77
C ASP A 230 20.97 18.08 0.99
N TYR A 231 20.94 17.63 2.25
CA TYR A 231 21.00 16.21 2.60
C TYR A 231 19.82 15.42 2.02
N ALA A 232 18.58 15.88 2.24
CA ALA A 232 17.39 15.22 1.73
C ALA A 232 17.33 15.23 0.20
N PHE A 233 17.71 16.35 -0.43
CA PHE A 233 17.82 16.44 -1.89
C PHE A 233 18.84 15.45 -2.45
N ALA A 234 20.02 15.32 -1.83
CA ALA A 234 21.04 14.38 -2.28
C ALA A 234 20.60 12.92 -2.11
N GLN A 235 20.00 12.55 -0.98
CA GLN A 235 19.54 11.18 -0.74
C GLN A 235 18.43 10.76 -1.68
N ILE A 236 17.43 11.61 -1.93
CA ILE A 236 16.34 11.24 -2.83
C ILE A 236 16.85 11.06 -4.28
N HIS A 237 17.79 11.89 -4.73
CA HIS A 237 18.42 11.71 -6.05
C HIS A 237 19.27 10.44 -6.10
N GLU A 238 20.00 10.12 -5.03
CA GLU A 238 20.72 8.84 -4.92
C GLU A 238 19.77 7.64 -5.05
N LEU A 239 18.59 7.69 -4.42
CA LEU A 239 17.57 6.64 -4.53
C LEU A 239 17.00 6.52 -5.95
N ILE A 240 16.67 7.67 -6.57
CA ILE A 240 16.17 7.73 -7.95
C ILE A 240 17.19 7.11 -8.91
N GLU A 241 18.44 7.55 -8.84
CA GLU A 241 19.52 7.11 -9.73
C GLU A 241 19.89 5.64 -9.53
N LYS A 242 19.94 5.15 -8.28
CA LYS A 242 20.37 3.77 -8.01
C LYS A 242 19.28 2.75 -8.22
N TYR A 243 18.06 3.05 -7.80
CA TYR A 243 17.00 2.04 -7.64
C TYR A 243 15.81 2.22 -8.57
N HIS A 244 15.70 3.35 -9.27
CA HIS A 244 14.63 3.64 -10.21
C HIS A 244 13.23 3.28 -9.68
N PRO A 245 12.83 3.79 -8.50
CA PRO A 245 11.56 3.43 -7.89
C PRO A 245 10.39 3.89 -8.77
N MET A 246 9.39 3.02 -8.94
CA MET A 246 8.15 3.31 -9.67
C MET A 246 7.17 4.13 -8.84
N LEU A 247 7.43 4.30 -7.55
CA LEU A 247 6.65 5.14 -6.64
C LEU A 247 7.62 5.82 -5.67
N LEU A 248 7.51 7.13 -5.50
CA LEU A 248 8.09 7.86 -4.38
C LEU A 248 6.98 8.21 -3.40
N TRP A 249 7.10 7.67 -2.18
CA TRP A 249 6.17 7.90 -1.08
C TRP A 249 6.88 8.78 -0.04
N ASN A 250 6.69 10.09 -0.09
CA ASN A 250 7.23 10.98 0.93
C ASN A 250 6.32 11.01 2.17
N ASP A 251 6.81 11.56 3.29
CA ASP A 251 5.97 11.69 4.47
C ASP A 251 6.16 13.01 5.22
N ILE A 252 5.09 13.41 5.92
CA ILE A 252 4.93 14.57 6.80
C ILE A 252 5.02 15.95 6.13
N ASP A 253 5.91 16.13 5.15
CA ASP A 253 6.12 17.30 4.28
C ASP A 253 7.47 17.13 3.56
N TRP A 254 7.87 18.11 2.74
CA TRP A 254 9.27 18.25 2.29
C TRP A 254 9.92 19.52 2.89
N PRO A 255 11.21 19.50 3.27
CA PRO A 255 11.88 20.71 3.75
C PRO A 255 11.86 21.80 2.67
N LYS A 256 11.54 23.04 3.06
CA LYS A 256 11.45 24.17 2.11
C LYS A 256 12.78 24.43 1.41
N THR A 257 13.89 24.15 2.08
CA THR A 257 15.26 24.24 1.55
C THR A 257 15.65 23.07 0.64
N GLY A 258 14.84 22.01 0.59
CA GLY A 258 15.10 20.78 -0.16
C GLY A 258 14.59 20.76 -1.60
N ARG A 259 14.07 21.87 -2.14
CA ARG A 259 13.72 22.02 -3.58
C ARG A 259 12.71 20.97 -4.09
N ALA A 260 11.56 20.80 -3.41
CA ALA A 260 10.56 19.78 -3.76
C ALA A 260 10.17 19.74 -5.25
N LEU A 261 9.85 20.88 -5.87
CA LEU A 261 9.48 20.94 -7.29
C LEU A 261 10.58 20.42 -8.23
N GLN A 262 11.85 20.60 -7.84
CA GLN A 262 12.98 20.08 -8.61
C GLN A 262 13.08 18.56 -8.47
N VAL A 263 12.89 18.04 -7.25
CA VAL A 263 12.85 16.59 -7.00
C VAL A 263 11.77 15.92 -7.86
N GLU A 264 10.54 16.44 -7.88
CA GLU A 264 9.45 15.85 -8.66
C GLU A 264 9.72 15.93 -10.18
N ALA A 265 10.23 17.07 -10.68
CA ALA A 265 10.61 17.19 -12.08
C ALA A 265 11.71 16.21 -12.48
N ASP A 266 12.77 16.10 -11.67
CA ASP A 266 13.89 15.20 -11.92
C ASP A 266 13.44 13.73 -11.87
N TYR A 267 12.53 13.39 -10.94
CA TYR A 267 11.93 12.07 -10.86
C TYR A 267 11.13 11.71 -12.13
N TYR A 268 10.18 12.54 -12.55
CA TYR A 268 9.38 12.23 -13.75
C TYR A 268 10.23 12.22 -15.03
N ASN A 269 11.26 13.05 -15.11
CA ASN A 269 12.21 13.03 -16.22
C ASN A 269 13.05 11.73 -16.25
N ALA A 270 13.38 11.17 -15.09
CA ALA A 270 14.11 9.90 -14.97
C ALA A 270 13.20 8.67 -15.14
N ILE A 271 11.96 8.76 -14.64
CA ILE A 271 11.02 7.64 -14.50
C ILE A 271 9.62 8.14 -14.91
N PRO A 272 9.34 8.26 -16.22
CA PRO A 272 8.08 8.84 -16.70
C PRO A 272 6.82 8.08 -16.31
N ASP A 273 6.96 6.80 -15.95
CA ASP A 273 5.85 5.97 -15.45
C ASP A 273 5.80 5.92 -13.92
N GLY A 274 6.63 6.69 -13.22
CA GLY A 274 6.68 6.76 -11.77
C GLY A 274 5.50 7.54 -11.19
N VAL A 275 5.13 7.28 -9.93
CA VAL A 275 4.10 8.06 -9.23
C VAL A 275 4.59 8.71 -7.94
N ILE A 276 3.98 9.84 -7.56
CA ILE A 276 4.27 10.59 -6.33
C ILE A 276 2.98 10.80 -5.50
N ASP A 277 3.09 10.63 -4.18
CA ASP A 277 2.00 10.86 -3.22
C ASP A 277 1.76 12.36 -2.91
N ASP A 278 0.85 12.70 -1.99
CA ASP A 278 0.49 14.08 -1.66
C ASP A 278 1.22 14.67 -0.44
N ARG A 279 2.27 14.03 0.07
CA ARG A 279 2.95 14.46 1.31
C ARG A 279 4.22 15.29 1.08
N PHE A 280 4.48 15.82 -0.12
CA PHE A 280 5.62 16.71 -0.36
C PHE A 280 5.43 18.15 0.17
N GLY A 281 4.24 18.49 0.70
CA GLY A 281 3.95 19.84 1.18
C GLY A 281 3.84 20.90 0.06
N ILE A 282 3.62 20.44 -1.18
CA ILE A 282 3.34 21.26 -2.35
C ILE A 282 1.99 20.85 -2.99
N LYS A 283 1.51 21.65 -3.95
CA LYS A 283 0.16 21.46 -4.51
C LYS A 283 0.04 20.23 -5.42
N HIS A 284 1.13 19.88 -6.11
CA HIS A 284 1.15 18.77 -7.06
C HIS A 284 1.22 17.42 -6.32
N ALA A 285 0.53 16.41 -6.87
CA ALA A 285 0.55 15.01 -6.44
C ALA A 285 -0.23 14.15 -7.47
N ASP A 286 0.16 12.89 -7.66
CA ASP A 286 -0.58 11.97 -8.54
C ASP A 286 -1.79 11.34 -7.82
N PHE A 287 -1.69 11.15 -6.50
CA PHE A 287 -2.76 10.58 -5.68
C PHE A 287 -2.73 11.15 -4.26
N LYS A 288 -3.88 11.04 -3.57
CA LYS A 288 -4.00 11.38 -2.14
C LYS A 288 -3.71 10.19 -1.25
N SER A 289 -3.14 10.39 -0.06
CA SER A 289 -2.68 9.31 0.83
C SER A 289 -3.28 9.34 2.26
N PRO A 290 -4.61 9.24 2.42
CA PRO A 290 -5.21 9.18 3.76
C PRO A 290 -4.75 7.94 4.53
N GLU A 291 -4.57 8.08 5.84
CA GLU A 291 -4.02 7.06 6.73
C GLU A 291 -5.10 6.55 7.68
N TYR A 292 -5.31 5.23 7.76
CA TYR A 292 -6.39 4.59 8.54
C TYR A 292 -7.83 5.12 8.26
N GLU A 293 -8.04 5.83 7.15
CA GLU A 293 -9.33 6.43 6.81
C GLU A 293 -10.00 5.79 5.59
N LYS A 294 -11.33 5.72 5.63
CA LYS A 294 -12.16 5.38 4.47
C LYS A 294 -12.87 6.60 3.95
N LEU A 295 -12.88 6.79 2.64
CA LEU A 295 -13.73 7.80 2.02
C LEU A 295 -15.21 7.38 2.07
N SER A 296 -16.11 8.35 2.23
CA SER A 296 -17.56 8.12 2.25
C SER A 296 -18.17 8.03 0.84
N LYS A 297 -17.44 8.47 -0.19
CA LYS A 297 -17.92 8.51 -1.59
C LYS A 297 -16.78 8.22 -2.57
N ILE A 298 -17.14 7.99 -3.83
CA ILE A 298 -16.18 7.92 -4.93
C ILE A 298 -15.38 9.21 -4.99
N SER A 299 -14.05 9.08 -5.06
CA SER A 299 -13.16 10.22 -5.32
C SER A 299 -12.88 10.33 -6.82
N GLU A 300 -12.99 11.56 -7.36
CA GLU A 300 -12.59 11.87 -8.73
C GLU A 300 -11.08 11.71 -8.93
N LYS A 301 -10.29 12.20 -7.96
CA LYS A 301 -8.84 11.98 -7.93
C LYS A 301 -8.51 10.63 -7.35
N LYS A 302 -7.46 10.00 -7.87
CA LYS A 302 -6.91 8.76 -7.30
C LYS A 302 -6.48 9.00 -5.85
N TRP A 303 -6.65 7.98 -5.03
CA TRP A 303 -6.19 7.98 -3.65
C TRP A 303 -5.70 6.58 -3.27
N GLU A 304 -4.96 6.51 -2.18
CA GLU A 304 -4.38 5.31 -1.62
C GLU A 304 -4.52 5.35 -0.11
N GLU A 305 -5.27 4.40 0.45
CA GLU A 305 -5.31 4.22 1.89
C GLU A 305 -4.05 3.49 2.33
N CYS A 306 -3.34 4.04 3.32
CA CYS A 306 -2.24 3.34 3.98
C CYS A 306 -2.60 3.02 5.43
N ARG A 307 -2.26 1.81 5.87
CA ARG A 307 -2.46 1.35 7.25
C ARG A 307 -1.64 0.11 7.58
N GLY A 308 -1.40 -0.10 8.86
CA GLY A 308 -0.97 -1.37 9.42
C GLY A 308 -2.02 -2.47 9.29
N LEU A 309 -1.54 -3.71 9.29
CA LEU A 309 -2.35 -4.88 9.67
C LEU A 309 -2.80 -4.79 11.13
N GLY A 310 -1.96 -4.23 11.99
CA GLY A 310 -2.24 -3.91 13.38
C GLY A 310 -2.63 -2.44 13.57
N ARG A 311 -2.20 -1.87 14.70
CA ARG A 311 -2.23 -0.45 15.03
C ARG A 311 -0.88 0.22 14.72
N SER A 312 0.19 -0.55 14.66
CA SER A 312 1.52 -0.06 14.28
C SER A 312 1.81 -0.34 12.80
N PHE A 313 2.69 0.47 12.19
CA PHE A 313 3.36 0.09 10.94
C PHE A 313 4.59 -0.76 11.25
N GLY A 314 5.51 -0.26 12.08
CA GLY A 314 6.66 -1.02 12.54
C GLY A 314 6.24 -2.25 13.35
N TYR A 315 7.06 -3.30 13.35
CA TYR A 315 6.80 -4.49 14.18
C TYR A 315 6.55 -4.12 15.65
N ASN A 316 5.38 -4.49 16.17
CA ASN A 316 5.04 -4.32 17.58
C ASN A 316 4.78 -5.69 18.24
N ARG A 317 5.72 -6.16 19.05
CA ARG A 317 5.63 -7.43 19.78
C ARG A 317 4.49 -7.47 20.82
N ALA A 318 3.92 -6.31 21.16
CA ALA A 318 2.76 -6.24 22.04
C ALA A 318 1.45 -6.61 21.33
N GLU A 319 1.42 -6.59 19.99
CA GLU A 319 0.22 -6.92 19.21
C GLU A 319 0.08 -8.43 19.00
N GLY A 320 -1.17 -8.89 19.00
CA GLY A 320 -1.52 -10.25 18.61
C GLY A 320 -2.76 -10.31 17.73
N GLU A 321 -3.47 -11.43 17.81
CA GLU A 321 -4.70 -11.71 17.05
C GLU A 321 -5.75 -10.60 17.21
N LYS A 322 -5.89 -10.03 18.41
CA LYS A 322 -6.93 -9.04 18.74
C LYS A 322 -6.66 -7.67 18.14
N GLU A 323 -5.39 -7.32 17.97
CA GLU A 323 -4.94 -6.03 17.44
C GLU A 323 -4.79 -6.08 15.92
N THR A 324 -4.70 -7.28 15.33
CA THR A 324 -4.56 -7.48 13.88
C THR A 324 -5.93 -7.58 13.20
N ILE A 325 -6.15 -6.81 12.14
CA ILE A 325 -7.39 -6.83 11.36
C ILE A 325 -7.79 -8.26 10.96
N ALA A 326 -9.08 -8.59 11.13
CA ALA A 326 -9.57 -9.91 10.78
C ALA A 326 -9.57 -10.11 9.25
N PRO A 327 -9.34 -11.33 8.72
CA PRO A 327 -9.31 -11.56 7.28
C PRO A 327 -10.53 -11.04 6.51
N GLY A 328 -11.73 -11.22 7.08
CA GLY A 328 -12.96 -10.74 6.45
C GLY A 328 -13.09 -9.21 6.42
N GLU A 329 -12.59 -8.54 7.46
CA GLU A 329 -12.57 -7.08 7.53
C GLU A 329 -11.54 -6.50 6.55
N LEU A 330 -10.37 -7.14 6.42
CA LEU A 330 -9.33 -6.76 5.45
C LEU A 330 -9.84 -6.88 4.00
N ILE A 331 -10.52 -7.98 3.67
CA ILE A 331 -11.12 -8.17 2.34
C ILE A 331 -12.22 -7.13 2.10
N ALA A 332 -13.09 -6.90 3.08
CA ALA A 332 -14.13 -5.88 2.99
C ALA A 332 -13.54 -4.47 2.79
N LEU A 333 -12.44 -4.16 3.48
CA LEU A 333 -11.71 -2.90 3.36
C LEU A 333 -11.17 -2.71 1.94
N LEU A 334 -10.46 -3.70 1.39
CA LEU A 334 -9.96 -3.64 0.02
C LEU A 334 -11.09 -3.40 -0.99
N VAL A 335 -12.20 -4.14 -0.86
CA VAL A 335 -13.35 -4.02 -1.77
C VAL A 335 -13.98 -2.62 -1.67
N ASP A 336 -14.12 -2.06 -0.46
CA ASP A 336 -14.66 -0.71 -0.23
C ASP A 336 -13.76 0.39 -0.82
N ILE A 337 -12.45 0.29 -0.61
CA ILE A 337 -11.46 1.23 -1.15
C ILE A 337 -11.51 1.23 -2.68
N VAL A 338 -11.48 0.04 -3.30
CA VAL A 338 -11.43 -0.10 -4.76
C VAL A 338 -12.70 0.42 -5.43
N SER A 339 -13.88 0.19 -4.83
CA SER A 339 -15.14 0.73 -5.37
C SER A 339 -15.21 2.25 -5.33
N LYS A 340 -14.39 2.89 -4.49
CA LYS A 340 -14.30 4.35 -4.30
C LYS A 340 -13.10 4.99 -5.00
N ASN A 341 -12.53 4.30 -5.99
CA ASN A 341 -11.37 4.70 -6.80
C ASN A 341 -10.00 4.57 -6.11
N GLY A 342 -9.94 3.97 -4.93
CA GLY A 342 -8.70 3.88 -4.15
C GLY A 342 -7.79 2.72 -4.56
N ASN A 343 -6.56 2.76 -4.05
CA ASN A 343 -5.70 1.61 -3.83
C ASN A 343 -5.56 1.38 -2.31
N LEU A 344 -5.28 0.16 -1.89
CA LEU A 344 -4.88 -0.18 -0.52
C LEU A 344 -3.37 -0.43 -0.52
N LEU A 345 -2.63 0.35 0.27
CA LEU A 345 -1.24 0.11 0.60
C LEU A 345 -1.16 -0.49 2.01
N LEU A 346 -1.20 -1.81 2.06
CA LEU A 346 -1.28 -2.56 3.32
C LEU A 346 0.12 -2.77 3.89
N ASP A 347 0.37 -2.27 5.09
CA ASP A 347 1.66 -2.41 5.74
C ASP A 347 1.85 -3.77 6.42
N VAL A 348 3.08 -4.28 6.30
CA VAL A 348 3.64 -5.33 7.15
C VAL A 348 4.78 -4.74 7.96
N GLY A 349 4.87 -5.14 9.22
CA GLY A 349 5.96 -4.78 10.13
C GLY A 349 6.83 -6.00 10.41
N PRO A 350 7.95 -6.22 9.68
CA PRO A 350 8.82 -7.36 9.91
C PRO A 350 9.64 -7.21 11.19
N GLU A 351 9.98 -8.34 11.79
CA GLU A 351 10.98 -8.41 12.87
C GLU A 351 12.36 -7.98 12.35
N ALA A 352 13.32 -7.70 13.25
CA ALA A 352 14.66 -7.27 12.86
C ALA A 352 15.41 -8.24 11.93
N ASP A 353 15.06 -9.53 11.92
CA ASP A 353 15.62 -10.54 11.02
C ASP A 353 14.90 -10.65 9.66
N GLY A 354 13.89 -9.79 9.44
CA GLY A 354 13.07 -9.73 8.24
C GLY A 354 11.94 -10.77 8.19
N THR A 355 11.69 -11.51 9.27
CA THR A 355 10.54 -12.42 9.38
C THR A 355 9.25 -11.61 9.48
N ILE A 356 8.26 -11.97 8.66
CA ILE A 356 6.89 -11.42 8.78
C ILE A 356 6.19 -12.19 9.91
N PRO A 357 5.64 -11.50 10.94
CA PRO A 357 4.95 -12.15 12.04
C PRO A 357 3.87 -13.14 11.56
N PRO A 358 3.71 -14.33 12.18
CA PRO A 358 2.76 -15.35 11.71
C PRO A 358 1.33 -14.83 11.55
N VAL A 359 0.87 -14.00 12.49
CA VAL A 359 -0.45 -13.38 12.46
C VAL A 359 -0.64 -12.51 11.21
N GLN A 360 0.37 -11.73 10.82
CA GLN A 360 0.33 -10.91 9.60
C GLN A 360 0.37 -11.79 8.34
N MET A 361 1.23 -12.82 8.32
CA MET A 361 1.33 -13.76 7.20
C MET A 361 0.01 -14.51 6.93
N GLU A 362 -0.75 -14.86 7.96
CA GLU A 362 -2.08 -15.46 7.79
C GLU A 362 -3.06 -14.54 7.07
N ARG A 363 -2.96 -13.22 7.28
CA ARG A 363 -3.84 -12.21 6.67
C ARG A 363 -3.49 -12.05 5.21
N LEU A 364 -2.20 -11.98 4.90
CA LEU A 364 -1.69 -12.00 3.53
C LEU A 364 -2.15 -13.24 2.76
N LYS A 365 -2.09 -14.43 3.38
CA LYS A 365 -2.55 -15.68 2.78
C LYS A 365 -4.06 -15.66 2.50
N ALA A 366 -4.86 -15.21 3.47
CA ALA A 366 -6.31 -15.12 3.30
C ALA A 366 -6.69 -14.12 2.19
N LEU A 367 -6.05 -12.95 2.16
CA LEU A 367 -6.25 -11.94 1.13
C LEU A 367 -5.86 -12.46 -0.26
N GLY A 368 -4.69 -13.10 -0.37
CA GLY A 368 -4.21 -13.71 -1.61
C GLY A 368 -5.11 -14.83 -2.13
N ALA A 369 -5.60 -15.70 -1.24
CA ALA A 369 -6.55 -16.75 -1.61
C ALA A 369 -7.86 -16.17 -2.16
N TRP A 370 -8.37 -15.11 -1.53
CA TRP A 370 -9.58 -14.42 -2.00
C TRP A 370 -9.36 -13.70 -3.34
N LEU A 371 -8.23 -13.01 -3.52
CA LEU A 371 -7.89 -12.30 -4.75
C LEU A 371 -7.60 -13.24 -5.93
N LYS A 372 -7.08 -14.44 -5.68
CA LYS A 372 -6.93 -15.46 -6.72
C LYS A 372 -8.30 -15.83 -7.34
N GLN A 373 -9.36 -15.83 -6.54
CA GLN A 373 -10.71 -16.11 -6.99
C GLN A 373 -11.41 -14.89 -7.58
N ASN A 374 -11.32 -13.74 -6.89
CA ASN A 374 -12.17 -12.57 -7.13
C ASN A 374 -11.42 -11.38 -7.77
N GLY A 375 -10.13 -11.54 -8.08
CA GLY A 375 -9.27 -10.45 -8.55
C GLY A 375 -9.74 -9.78 -9.84
N GLU A 376 -10.54 -10.44 -10.67
CA GLU A 376 -11.17 -9.83 -11.85
C GLU A 376 -12.11 -8.66 -11.49
N ALA A 377 -12.78 -8.72 -10.33
CA ALA A 377 -13.62 -7.64 -9.81
C ALA A 377 -12.81 -6.53 -9.12
N ILE A 378 -11.49 -6.67 -9.00
CA ILE A 378 -10.61 -5.74 -8.30
C ILE A 378 -9.67 -5.07 -9.30
N TYR A 379 -8.78 -5.85 -9.91
CA TYR A 379 -7.70 -5.28 -10.70
C TYR A 379 -8.18 -4.72 -12.04
N ASP A 380 -7.57 -3.59 -12.42
CA ASP A 380 -7.87 -2.87 -13.66
C ASP A 380 -9.36 -2.47 -13.78
N THR A 381 -10.09 -2.43 -12.66
CA THR A 381 -11.48 -1.94 -12.61
C THR A 381 -11.52 -0.44 -12.35
N THR A 382 -12.66 0.18 -12.62
CA THR A 382 -12.98 1.54 -12.17
C THR A 382 -14.22 1.51 -11.28
N PRO A 383 -14.49 2.56 -10.49
CA PRO A 383 -15.81 2.74 -9.89
C PRO A 383 -16.93 2.67 -10.94
N TRP A 384 -18.10 2.20 -10.51
CA TRP A 384 -19.33 2.36 -11.27
C TRP A 384 -19.92 3.77 -11.03
N THR A 385 -21.23 3.96 -11.25
CA THR A 385 -21.92 5.25 -11.00
C THR A 385 -22.05 5.56 -9.51
N HIS A 386 -22.03 4.54 -8.67
CA HIS A 386 -21.97 4.62 -7.22
C HIS A 386 -21.15 3.43 -6.68
N ALA A 387 -20.53 3.60 -5.51
CA ALA A 387 -19.58 2.65 -4.95
C ALA A 387 -20.25 1.54 -4.14
N GLU A 388 -21.38 1.84 -3.52
CA GLU A 388 -22.02 1.02 -2.49
C GLU A 388 -23.53 0.98 -2.65
N GLY A 389 -24.14 -0.11 -2.21
CA GLY A 389 -25.57 -0.31 -2.21
C GLY A 389 -25.98 -1.32 -1.15
N LYS A 390 -27.28 -1.58 -1.07
CA LYS A 390 -27.85 -2.55 -0.15
C LYS A 390 -28.93 -3.37 -0.83
N SER A 391 -28.82 -4.69 -0.75
CA SER A 391 -29.84 -5.58 -1.31
C SER A 391 -31.14 -5.53 -0.49
N ALA A 392 -32.27 -5.94 -1.07
CA ALA A 392 -33.54 -6.02 -0.34
C ALA A 392 -33.47 -6.96 0.87
N GLU A 393 -32.63 -7.99 0.81
CA GLU A 393 -32.34 -8.93 1.90
C GLU A 393 -31.37 -8.36 2.95
N GLY A 394 -30.92 -7.12 2.76
CA GLY A 394 -30.09 -6.37 3.70
C GLY A 394 -28.59 -6.67 3.62
N ASN A 395 -28.11 -7.22 2.50
CA ASN A 395 -26.67 -7.40 2.28
C ASN A 395 -26.03 -6.08 1.87
N GLU A 396 -24.88 -5.75 2.45
CA GLU A 396 -24.06 -4.63 1.99
C GLU A 396 -23.30 -5.07 0.72
N VAL A 397 -23.34 -4.25 -0.33
CA VAL A 397 -22.68 -4.55 -1.60
C VAL A 397 -21.76 -3.40 -2.04
N ARG A 398 -20.77 -3.75 -2.86
CA ARG A 398 -19.86 -2.82 -3.52
C ARG A 398 -19.80 -3.09 -5.01
N TYR A 399 -19.60 -2.02 -5.78
CA TYR A 399 -19.62 -2.07 -7.24
C TYR A 399 -18.30 -1.64 -7.85
N THR A 400 -17.83 -2.40 -8.84
CA THR A 400 -16.73 -2.03 -9.73
C THR A 400 -17.11 -2.39 -11.16
N ARG A 401 -16.43 -1.82 -12.16
CA ARG A 401 -16.67 -2.15 -13.57
C ARG A 401 -15.37 -2.34 -14.34
N LYS A 402 -15.43 -3.11 -15.42
CA LYS A 402 -14.33 -3.27 -16.39
C LYS A 402 -14.91 -3.43 -17.78
N GLY A 403 -14.68 -2.44 -18.66
CA GLY A 403 -15.39 -2.37 -19.94
C GLY A 403 -16.90 -2.33 -19.71
N ASP A 404 -17.63 -3.23 -20.38
CA ASP A 404 -19.08 -3.34 -20.25
C ASP A 404 -19.55 -4.22 -19.09
N ASP A 405 -18.61 -4.86 -18.38
CA ASP A 405 -18.92 -5.77 -17.28
C ASP A 405 -19.09 -4.98 -15.98
N LEU A 406 -20.16 -5.29 -15.24
CA LEU A 406 -20.41 -4.80 -13.89
C LEU A 406 -20.12 -5.92 -12.89
N TYR A 407 -19.39 -5.61 -11.84
CA TYR A 407 -19.14 -6.53 -10.73
C TYR A 407 -19.90 -6.06 -9.50
N VAL A 408 -20.55 -7.01 -8.83
CA VAL A 408 -21.25 -6.80 -7.57
C VAL A 408 -20.57 -7.69 -6.54
N THR A 409 -19.99 -7.11 -5.50
CA THR A 409 -19.38 -7.87 -4.41
C THR A 409 -20.22 -7.74 -3.15
N VAL A 410 -20.75 -8.86 -2.67
CA VAL A 410 -21.46 -8.95 -1.39
C VAL A 410 -20.45 -9.06 -0.26
N ILE A 411 -20.54 -8.16 0.72
CA ILE A 411 -19.70 -8.17 1.92
C ILE A 411 -20.31 -9.11 2.96
N GLY A 412 -19.55 -10.11 3.40
CA GLY A 412 -20.04 -11.15 4.30
C GLY A 412 -20.85 -12.24 3.58
N LYS A 413 -21.40 -13.17 4.37
CA LYS A 413 -22.27 -14.24 3.87
C LYS A 413 -23.63 -13.67 3.44
N PRO A 414 -24.15 -14.00 2.25
CA PRO A 414 -25.48 -13.61 1.84
C PRO A 414 -26.55 -14.08 2.83
N LYS A 415 -27.50 -13.18 3.14
CA LYS A 415 -28.57 -13.40 4.12
C LYS A 415 -29.71 -14.29 3.62
N ALA A 416 -29.77 -14.58 2.33
CA ALA A 416 -30.78 -15.42 1.69
C ALA A 416 -30.21 -16.11 0.44
N GLN A 417 -30.96 -17.03 -0.15
CA GLN A 417 -30.67 -17.63 -1.46
C GLN A 417 -31.07 -16.72 -2.64
N THR A 418 -31.40 -15.46 -2.36
CA THR A 418 -31.63 -14.42 -3.36
C THR A 418 -30.80 -13.19 -3.02
N LEU A 419 -30.42 -12.47 -4.07
CA LEU A 419 -29.80 -11.15 -3.99
C LEU A 419 -30.60 -10.20 -4.88
N THR A 420 -31.35 -9.30 -4.27
CA THR A 420 -32.23 -8.35 -4.99
C THR A 420 -31.64 -6.95 -4.93
N LEU A 421 -31.17 -6.45 -6.08
CA LEU A 421 -30.46 -5.18 -6.24
C LEU A 421 -31.39 -4.15 -6.89
N ALA A 422 -32.02 -3.30 -6.08
CA ALA A 422 -32.99 -2.32 -6.55
C ALA A 422 -32.35 -1.14 -7.30
N ASP A 423 -31.06 -0.91 -7.06
CA ASP A 423 -30.18 0.13 -7.63
C ASP A 423 -29.50 -0.30 -8.93
N VAL A 424 -29.56 -1.59 -9.28
CA VAL A 424 -29.07 -2.14 -10.55
C VAL A 424 -30.24 -2.25 -11.53
N PRO A 425 -30.27 -1.47 -12.63
CA PRO A 425 -31.41 -1.45 -13.54
C PRO A 425 -31.80 -2.83 -14.06
N ALA A 426 -33.09 -3.14 -14.04
CA ALA A 426 -33.64 -4.40 -14.53
C ALA A 426 -33.24 -4.70 -15.99
N LYS A 427 -32.78 -5.93 -16.27
CA LYS A 427 -32.47 -6.42 -17.62
C LYS A 427 -32.96 -7.87 -17.76
N GLN A 428 -33.75 -8.16 -18.80
CA GLN A 428 -34.35 -9.50 -18.97
C GLN A 428 -33.32 -10.59 -19.28
N ASP A 429 -32.25 -10.25 -20.03
CA ASP A 429 -31.22 -11.20 -20.47
C ASP A 429 -29.90 -11.02 -19.71
N ALA A 430 -29.98 -10.79 -18.40
CA ALA A 430 -28.82 -10.62 -17.54
C ALA A 430 -27.96 -11.89 -17.47
N ARG A 431 -26.71 -11.81 -17.94
CA ARG A 431 -25.74 -12.91 -17.82
C ARG A 431 -24.95 -12.77 -16.53
N VAL A 432 -25.32 -13.56 -15.53
CA VAL A 432 -24.73 -13.49 -14.19
C VAL A 432 -23.94 -14.75 -13.89
N SER A 433 -22.75 -14.59 -13.32
CA SER A 433 -21.93 -15.71 -12.83
C SER A 433 -21.23 -15.31 -11.53
N GLN A 434 -20.92 -16.27 -10.68
CA GLN A 434 -20.05 -16.04 -9.53
C GLN A 434 -18.58 -16.17 -9.96
N LEU A 435 -17.72 -15.22 -9.58
CA LEU A 435 -16.29 -15.37 -9.79
C LEU A 435 -15.74 -16.56 -8.99
N GLY A 436 -14.85 -17.33 -9.62
CA GLY A 436 -14.36 -18.61 -9.07
C GLY A 436 -15.26 -19.82 -9.32
N SER A 437 -16.39 -19.63 -10.01
CA SER A 437 -17.32 -20.69 -10.37
C SER A 437 -17.55 -20.71 -11.88
N THR A 438 -17.79 -21.89 -12.45
CA THR A 438 -18.22 -22.05 -13.85
C THR A 438 -19.74 -21.93 -14.01
N ASN A 439 -20.47 -21.78 -12.91
CA ASN A 439 -21.93 -21.79 -12.94
C ASN A 439 -22.49 -20.41 -13.31
N THR A 440 -23.34 -20.39 -14.34
CA THR A 440 -24.24 -19.28 -14.61
C THR A 440 -25.36 -19.27 -13.58
N LEU A 441 -25.72 -18.08 -13.09
CA LEU A 441 -26.80 -17.88 -12.14
C LEU A 441 -28.07 -17.42 -12.86
N THR A 442 -29.21 -17.86 -12.36
CA THR A 442 -30.51 -17.35 -12.81
C THR A 442 -30.66 -15.93 -12.31
N ALA A 443 -30.97 -15.01 -13.21
CA ALA A 443 -31.29 -13.63 -12.89
C ALA A 443 -32.58 -13.20 -13.61
N ALA A 444 -33.37 -12.36 -12.96
CA ALA A 444 -34.61 -11.85 -13.51
C ALA A 444 -34.82 -10.39 -13.11
N ALA A 445 -35.51 -9.65 -13.96
CA ALA A 445 -36.02 -8.33 -13.60
C ALA A 445 -37.03 -8.45 -12.44
N GLU A 446 -36.85 -7.64 -11.39
CA GLU A 446 -37.78 -7.56 -10.26
C GLU A 446 -38.04 -6.08 -9.93
N GLY A 447 -39.24 -5.59 -10.26
CA GLY A 447 -39.53 -4.15 -10.23
C GLY A 447 -38.59 -3.39 -11.19
N ASN A 448 -37.89 -2.40 -10.65
CA ASN A 448 -36.87 -1.64 -11.39
C ASN A 448 -35.46 -2.25 -11.26
N GLY A 449 -35.31 -3.32 -10.47
CA GLY A 449 -34.04 -3.91 -10.07
C GLY A 449 -33.74 -5.25 -10.71
N LEU A 450 -32.60 -5.83 -10.31
CA LEU A 450 -32.18 -7.17 -10.69
C LEU A 450 -32.25 -8.13 -9.49
N LYS A 451 -32.93 -9.27 -9.67
CA LYS A 451 -32.91 -10.38 -8.71
C LYS A 451 -32.00 -11.48 -9.22
N ILE A 452 -31.07 -11.94 -8.39
CA ILE A 452 -30.19 -13.08 -8.67
C ILE A 452 -30.53 -14.22 -7.71
N THR A 453 -30.72 -15.42 -8.24
CA THR A 453 -30.87 -16.64 -7.43
C THR A 453 -29.50 -17.24 -7.15
N LEU A 454 -29.17 -17.35 -5.87
CA LEU A 454 -27.88 -17.87 -5.39
C LEU A 454 -27.96 -19.38 -5.17
N PRO A 455 -26.89 -20.14 -5.47
CA PRO A 455 -26.82 -21.56 -5.13
C PRO A 455 -26.79 -21.76 -3.60
N ALA A 456 -27.12 -22.98 -3.16
CA ALA A 456 -27.06 -23.33 -1.73
C ALA A 456 -25.66 -23.21 -1.13
N GLN A 457 -24.62 -23.36 -1.96
CA GLN A 457 -23.22 -23.18 -1.58
C GLN A 457 -22.55 -22.25 -2.58
N LEU A 458 -21.94 -21.18 -2.06
CA LEU A 458 -21.12 -20.25 -2.83
C LEU A 458 -19.65 -20.63 -2.69
N ALA A 459 -18.87 -20.43 -3.76
CA ALA A 459 -17.43 -20.64 -3.72
C ALA A 459 -16.74 -19.50 -2.93
N GLY A 460 -15.79 -19.87 -2.06
CA GLY A 460 -14.97 -18.91 -1.31
C GLY A 460 -15.59 -18.44 0.01
N ASP A 461 -14.88 -17.53 0.67
CA ASP A 461 -15.17 -17.04 2.02
C ASP A 461 -15.14 -15.51 2.07
N TYR A 462 -15.70 -14.96 3.15
CA TYR A 462 -15.69 -13.54 3.54
C TYR A 462 -16.47 -12.56 2.65
N ALA A 463 -16.31 -12.61 1.34
CA ALA A 463 -17.03 -11.77 0.38
C ALA A 463 -17.20 -12.49 -0.95
N TYR A 464 -18.29 -12.21 -1.66
CA TYR A 464 -18.70 -12.97 -2.84
C TYR A 464 -18.92 -12.05 -4.03
N SER A 465 -18.09 -12.18 -5.07
CA SER A 465 -18.17 -11.34 -6.28
C SER A 465 -18.95 -12.03 -7.39
N PHE A 466 -19.88 -11.28 -7.97
CA PHE A 466 -20.71 -11.68 -9.10
C PHE A 466 -20.40 -10.79 -10.30
N LYS A 467 -20.19 -11.42 -11.45
CA LYS A 467 -19.99 -10.75 -12.74
C LYS A 467 -21.31 -10.71 -13.49
N LEU A 468 -21.75 -9.50 -13.84
CA LEU A 468 -22.85 -9.22 -14.75
C LEU A 468 -22.22 -8.86 -16.10
N ALA A 469 -22.12 -9.82 -17.01
CA ALA A 469 -21.34 -9.70 -18.24
C ALA A 469 -22.06 -8.85 -19.30
N GLY A 470 -21.38 -7.84 -19.85
CA GLY A 470 -21.92 -6.91 -20.83
C GLY A 470 -23.13 -6.10 -20.33
N TYR A 471 -23.26 -5.95 -19.02
CA TYR A 471 -24.45 -5.37 -18.40
C TYR A 471 -24.63 -3.90 -18.70
N LEU A 472 -23.52 -3.17 -18.88
CA LEU A 472 -23.48 -1.72 -19.08
C LEU A 472 -23.71 -1.30 -20.55
N ARG A 473 -23.96 -2.26 -21.45
CA ARG A 473 -24.39 -1.98 -22.83
C ARG A 473 -25.86 -1.66 -22.95
#